data_AF-A0A9D5PR27-F1
#
_entry.id   AF-A0A9D5PR27-F1
#
_cell.length_a   1.000
_cell.length_b   1.000
_cell.length_c   1.000
_cell.angle_alpha   90.00
_cell.angle_beta   90.00
_cell.angle_gamma   90.00
#
_symmetry.space_group_name_H-M   'P 1'
#
loop_
_entity.id
_entity.type
_entity.pdbx_description
1 polymer ?
#
loop_
_entity_poly.entity_id
_entity_poly.type
_entity_poly.pdbx_seq_one_letter_code
_entity_poly.pdbx_strand_id
1 'polypeptide(L)'
;MKKKLFTLLLSAMCVAGLAVTANADATLMEEREIPRATIAPTIDGEITGNEWEGALVIEINHDNTDEIYGDFFTTRCPDTTVRWMWDDAGLYVFAEVNDTTKPTIVHNPNTGHYNSGDGIQFCMYPNVEDIGETEGMLYFWSLVINTAGEAEVGEHFVYGRGGSYGNDVEAVIADCTKSDDKYTIEAFFPADV
;
A
#
# COMPACT_ATOMS: atom_id res chain seq x y z
N MET A 1 7.91 31.44 12.71
CA MET A 1 7.64 30.07 12.25
C MET A 1 6.14 29.87 12.19
N LYS A 2 5.56 29.82 10.99
CA LYS A 2 4.12 29.59 10.81
C LYS A 2 3.89 28.08 10.83
N LYS A 3 3.32 27.56 11.92
CA LYS A 3 2.74 26.22 11.95
C LYS A 3 1.52 26.24 11.02
N LYS A 4 1.59 25.54 9.89
CA LYS A 4 0.42 25.34 9.04
C LYS A 4 -0.43 24.27 9.74
N LEU A 5 -1.56 24.69 10.29
CA LEU A 5 -2.59 23.81 10.83
C LEU A 5 -3.30 23.21 9.61
N PHE A 6 -3.07 21.93 9.31
CA PHE A 6 -3.93 21.21 8.37
C PHE A 6 -5.24 20.92 9.09
N THR A 7 -6.31 21.54 8.64
CA THR A 7 -7.66 21.31 9.16
C THR A 7 -8.26 20.21 8.30
N LEU A 8 -8.36 19.00 8.87
CA LEU A 8 -8.99 17.86 8.21
C LEU A 8 -10.51 18.13 8.14
N LEU A 9 -10.97 18.67 7.01
CA LEU A 9 -12.38 18.81 6.68
C LEU A 9 -12.76 17.60 5.83
N LEU A 10 -13.08 16.48 6.51
CA LEU A 10 -13.52 15.26 5.85
C LEU A 10 -15.00 15.42 5.45
N SER A 11 -15.22 15.96 4.26
CA SER A 11 -16.52 15.92 3.57
C SER A 11 -16.31 15.30 2.20
N ALA A 12 -16.45 13.97 2.12
CA ALA A 12 -16.39 13.22 0.88
C ALA A 12 -17.72 13.35 0.12
N MET A 13 -17.76 14.27 -0.86
CA MET A 13 -18.76 14.32 -1.92
C MET A 13 -18.13 14.98 -3.15
N CYS A 14 -17.93 14.25 -4.24
CA CYS A 14 -17.80 14.84 -5.57
C CYS A 14 -18.49 13.95 -6.62
N VAL A 15 -19.35 14.59 -7.41
CA VAL A 15 -20.26 13.98 -8.39
C VAL A 15 -19.85 14.40 -9.81
N ALA A 16 -19.86 13.38 -10.70
CA ALA A 16 -20.12 13.35 -12.15
C ALA A 16 -19.08 13.84 -13.19
N GLY A 17 -18.77 12.91 -14.10
CA GLY A 17 -18.40 13.14 -15.50
C GLY A 17 -18.34 11.85 -16.32
N LEU A 18 -19.43 11.50 -17.03
CA LEU A 18 -19.55 10.36 -17.96
C LEU A 18 -18.70 10.51 -19.24
N ALA A 19 -18.11 9.41 -19.71
CA ALA A 19 -18.17 8.98 -21.12
C ALA A 19 -17.91 7.46 -21.22
N VAL A 20 -18.95 6.69 -21.48
CA VAL A 20 -18.88 5.24 -21.74
C VAL A 20 -18.71 5.01 -23.24
N THR A 21 -17.68 4.27 -23.65
CA THR A 21 -17.75 3.38 -24.82
C THR A 21 -16.97 2.10 -24.55
N ALA A 22 -17.72 1.02 -24.36
CA ALA A 22 -17.22 -0.31 -24.05
C ALA A 22 -16.28 -0.87 -25.12
N ASN A 23 -15.06 -1.20 -24.71
CA ASN A 23 -14.19 -2.24 -25.28
C ASN A 23 -13.27 -2.71 -24.14
N ALA A 24 -13.65 -3.76 -23.40
CA ALA A 24 -12.88 -4.41 -22.32
C ALA A 24 -12.04 -3.41 -21.47
N ASP A 25 -12.74 -2.72 -20.57
CA ASP A 25 -12.34 -1.48 -19.89
C ASP A 25 -11.13 -1.63 -18.95
N ALA A 26 -9.99 -1.04 -19.33
CA ALA A 26 -8.97 -0.54 -18.42
C ALA A 26 -9.45 0.69 -17.59
N THR A 27 -10.77 0.79 -17.33
CA THR A 27 -11.45 1.93 -16.68
C THR A 27 -12.46 1.52 -15.61
N LEU A 28 -12.43 0.26 -15.13
CA LEU A 28 -13.08 -0.08 -13.87
C LEU A 28 -12.17 0.37 -12.72
N MET A 29 -12.08 1.69 -12.50
CA MET A 29 -11.70 2.19 -11.18
C MET A 29 -12.86 1.86 -10.25
N GLU A 30 -12.83 0.69 -9.63
CA GLU A 30 -13.79 0.32 -8.60
C GLU A 30 -13.52 1.22 -7.39
N GLU A 31 -14.41 2.18 -7.18
CA GLU A 31 -14.38 3.00 -5.98
C GLU A 31 -14.75 2.13 -4.78
N ARG A 32 -13.87 2.11 -3.77
CA ARG A 32 -14.08 1.36 -2.53
C ARG A 32 -13.90 2.30 -1.35
N GLU A 33 -14.80 2.18 -0.39
CA GLU A 33 -14.70 2.90 0.87
C GLU A 33 -13.81 2.09 1.84
N ILE A 34 -12.78 2.73 2.39
CA ILE A 34 -12.01 2.15 3.50
C ILE A 34 -12.81 2.43 4.80
N PRO A 35 -13.24 1.39 5.53
CA PRO A 35 -14.07 1.55 6.71
C PRO A 35 -13.25 2.07 7.89
N ARG A 36 -13.92 2.82 8.77
CA ARG A 36 -13.31 3.29 10.02
C ARG A 36 -13.20 2.13 11.02
N ALA A 37 -12.04 1.99 11.64
CA ALA A 37 -11.77 1.02 12.69
C ALA A 37 -12.64 1.28 13.93
N THR A 38 -13.20 0.20 14.48
CA THR A 38 -13.88 0.25 15.79
C THR A 38 -12.92 -0.07 16.94
N ILE A 39 -11.89 -0.86 16.63
CA ILE A 39 -10.77 -1.23 17.49
C ILE A 39 -9.52 -0.95 16.65
N ALA A 40 -8.61 -0.13 17.16
CA ALA A 40 -7.35 0.13 16.47
C ALA A 40 -6.49 -1.15 16.47
N PRO A 41 -5.96 -1.59 15.31
CA PRO A 41 -5.03 -2.70 15.23
C PRO A 41 -3.75 -2.45 16.06
N THR A 42 -3.28 -3.50 16.71
CA THR A 42 -1.94 -3.56 17.28
C THR A 42 -0.98 -3.98 16.17
N ILE A 43 0.00 -3.14 15.86
CA ILE A 43 0.97 -3.46 14.81
C ILE A 43 1.98 -4.47 15.34
N ASP A 44 1.74 -5.76 15.09
CA ASP A 44 2.58 -6.89 15.50
C ASP A 44 2.77 -7.94 14.38
N GLY A 45 2.20 -7.68 13.20
CA GLY A 45 2.37 -8.51 12.02
C GLY A 45 1.40 -9.69 11.96
N GLU A 46 0.52 -9.86 12.96
CA GLU A 46 -0.49 -10.91 13.01
C GLU A 46 -1.89 -10.32 13.11
N ILE A 47 -2.90 -11.07 12.67
CA ILE A 47 -4.29 -10.72 13.00
C ILE A 47 -4.62 -11.39 14.33
N THR A 48 -4.82 -10.59 15.37
CA THR A 48 -5.19 -11.08 16.69
C THR A 48 -6.63 -10.68 17.06
N GLY A 49 -7.41 -11.67 17.50
CA GLY A 49 -8.79 -11.42 17.91
C GLY A 49 -9.67 -10.87 16.78
N ASN A 50 -10.24 -9.68 16.97
CA ASN A 50 -11.19 -9.06 16.05
C ASN A 50 -10.80 -7.63 15.63
N GLU A 51 -9.53 -7.26 15.75
CA GLU A 51 -9.05 -5.91 15.38
C GLU A 51 -9.22 -5.61 13.87
N TRP A 52 -9.23 -6.66 13.04
CA TRP A 52 -9.48 -6.57 11.60
C TRP A 52 -10.93 -6.82 11.15
N GLU A 53 -11.87 -6.90 12.10
CA GLU A 53 -13.29 -7.13 11.80
C GLU A 53 -13.92 -5.91 11.10
N GLY A 54 -14.51 -6.14 9.93
CA GLY A 54 -15.15 -5.09 9.13
C GLY A 54 -14.19 -4.28 8.26
N ALA A 55 -12.91 -4.65 8.18
CA ALA A 55 -11.95 -4.03 7.25
C ALA A 55 -12.39 -4.18 5.79
N LEU A 56 -11.94 -3.25 4.94
CA LEU A 56 -11.99 -3.45 3.49
C LEU A 56 -11.01 -4.56 3.13
N VAL A 57 -11.47 -5.61 2.46
CA VAL A 57 -10.64 -6.73 2.02
C VAL A 57 -10.48 -6.71 0.50
N ILE A 58 -9.23 -6.77 0.04
CA ILE A 58 -8.86 -6.83 -1.37
C ILE A 58 -8.04 -8.09 -1.57
N GLU A 59 -8.56 -9.01 -2.38
CA GLU A 59 -7.82 -10.18 -2.83
C GLU A 59 -7.13 -9.84 -4.15
N ILE A 60 -5.86 -10.20 -4.28
CA ILE A 60 -4.99 -9.93 -5.43
C ILE A 60 -4.37 -11.26 -5.83
N ASN A 61 -4.57 -11.67 -7.09
CA ASN A 61 -4.02 -12.88 -7.67
C ASN A 61 -3.94 -12.72 -9.20
N HIS A 62 -3.41 -13.74 -9.86
CA HIS A 62 -3.25 -13.74 -11.32
C HIS A 62 -4.59 -13.68 -12.10
N ASP A 63 -5.71 -14.04 -11.48
CA ASP A 63 -7.03 -14.02 -12.15
C ASP A 63 -7.70 -12.64 -12.10
N ASN A 64 -7.26 -11.74 -11.21
CA ASN A 64 -7.87 -10.44 -10.97
C ASN A 64 -6.90 -9.26 -11.08
N THR A 65 -5.70 -9.50 -11.60
CA THR A 65 -4.70 -8.47 -11.91
C THR A 65 -4.24 -8.57 -13.34
N ASP A 66 -3.78 -7.44 -13.88
CA ASP A 66 -3.06 -7.37 -15.15
C ASP A 66 -1.62 -6.94 -14.87
N GLU A 67 -0.65 -7.55 -15.55
CA GLU A 67 0.73 -7.07 -15.51
C GLU A 67 0.92 -5.86 -16.42
N ILE A 68 1.47 -4.81 -15.82
CA ILE A 68 1.77 -3.56 -16.52
C ILE A 68 3.18 -3.61 -17.15
N TYR A 69 4.11 -4.37 -16.54
CA TYR A 69 5.50 -4.50 -16.99
C TYR A 69 6.04 -5.93 -16.80
N GLY A 70 6.23 -6.69 -17.89
CA GLY A 70 6.88 -8.00 -17.87
C GLY A 70 6.33 -8.99 -18.92
N ASP A 71 6.55 -10.28 -18.68
CA ASP A 71 5.97 -11.40 -19.46
C ASP A 71 5.16 -12.28 -18.50
N PHE A 72 3.85 -12.03 -18.47
CA PHE A 72 2.86 -12.52 -17.49
C PHE A 72 2.85 -14.04 -17.35
N PHE A 73 3.34 -14.74 -18.37
CA PHE A 73 3.46 -16.19 -18.37
C PHE A 73 4.64 -16.73 -17.55
N THR A 74 5.52 -15.85 -17.05
CA THR A 74 6.74 -16.22 -16.29
C THR A 74 6.83 -15.60 -14.91
N THR A 75 6.14 -14.48 -14.67
CA THR A 75 6.07 -13.75 -13.41
C THR A 75 4.82 -14.19 -12.63
N ARG A 76 5.03 -14.87 -11.48
CA ARG A 76 3.91 -15.25 -10.59
C ARG A 76 3.50 -14.03 -9.77
N CYS A 77 2.26 -13.58 -9.91
CA CYS A 77 1.61 -12.76 -8.88
C CYS A 77 1.25 -13.69 -7.70
N PRO A 78 1.85 -13.54 -6.51
CA PRO A 78 1.51 -14.36 -5.36
C PRO A 78 0.09 -14.05 -4.89
N ASP A 79 -0.64 -15.08 -4.45
CA ASP A 79 -1.99 -14.90 -3.90
C ASP A 79 -1.89 -14.05 -2.63
N THR A 80 -2.44 -12.84 -2.70
CA THR A 80 -2.29 -11.80 -1.69
C THR A 80 -3.66 -11.33 -1.20
N THR A 81 -3.82 -11.19 0.11
CA THR A 81 -4.99 -10.56 0.72
C THR A 81 -4.54 -9.30 1.45
N VAL A 82 -5.07 -8.15 1.06
CA VAL A 82 -4.81 -6.86 1.71
C VAL A 82 -6.06 -6.40 2.44
N ARG A 83 -5.90 -5.94 3.67
CA ARG A 83 -6.95 -5.38 4.51
C ARG A 83 -6.64 -3.93 4.82
N TRP A 84 -7.67 -3.09 4.78
CA TRP A 84 -7.56 -1.66 5.06
C TRP A 84 -8.61 -1.22 6.07
N MET A 85 -8.21 -0.36 6.99
CA MET A 85 -9.11 0.43 7.83
C MET A 85 -8.42 1.73 8.25
N TRP A 86 -9.17 2.68 8.80
CA TRP A 86 -8.59 3.92 9.30
C TRP A 86 -9.23 4.36 10.61
N ASP A 87 -8.55 5.20 11.38
CA ASP A 87 -9.16 5.94 12.48
C ASP A 87 -8.62 7.37 12.53
N ASP A 88 -8.90 8.11 13.60
CA ASP A 88 -8.45 9.50 13.71
C ASP A 88 -6.92 9.62 13.86
N ALA A 89 -6.21 8.54 14.17
CA ALA A 89 -4.76 8.50 14.25
C ALA A 89 -4.11 8.26 12.89
N GLY A 90 -4.75 7.48 12.00
CA GLY A 90 -4.20 7.22 10.67
C GLY A 90 -4.83 6.04 9.91
N LEU A 91 -4.09 5.57 8.91
CA LEU A 91 -4.46 4.47 8.03
C LEU A 91 -3.73 3.19 8.46
N TYR A 92 -4.45 2.08 8.50
CA TYR A 92 -3.94 0.75 8.79
C TYR A 92 -4.00 -0.12 7.56
N VAL A 93 -2.94 -0.88 7.32
CA VAL A 93 -2.88 -1.92 6.30
C VAL A 93 -2.34 -3.21 6.88
N PHE A 94 -2.99 -4.32 6.55
CA PHE A 94 -2.46 -5.66 6.81
C PHE A 94 -2.47 -6.42 5.50
N ALA A 95 -1.35 -6.99 5.14
CA ALA A 95 -1.22 -7.81 3.97
C ALA A 95 -0.71 -9.20 4.31
N GLU A 96 -1.32 -10.19 3.68
CA GLU A 96 -0.92 -11.58 3.73
C GLU A 96 -0.58 -12.03 2.32
N VAL A 97 0.64 -12.50 2.10
CA VAL A 97 1.15 -12.88 0.79
C VAL A 97 1.57 -14.35 0.84
N ASN A 98 0.95 -15.18 0.00
CA ASN A 98 1.35 -16.57 -0.18
C ASN A 98 2.38 -16.67 -1.30
N ASP A 99 3.66 -16.61 -0.90
CA ASP A 99 4.80 -16.67 -1.81
C ASP A 99 5.73 -17.81 -1.41
N THR A 100 5.89 -18.77 -2.32
CA THR A 100 6.78 -19.94 -2.15
C THR A 100 8.16 -19.72 -2.75
N THR A 101 8.37 -18.56 -3.39
CA THR A 101 9.65 -18.20 -3.97
C THR A 101 10.54 -17.57 -2.91
N LYS A 102 11.85 -17.67 -3.13
CA LYS A 102 12.83 -16.98 -2.29
C LYS A 102 13.32 -15.76 -3.04
N PRO A 103 13.29 -14.57 -2.42
CA PRO A 103 13.74 -13.37 -3.09
C PRO A 103 15.22 -13.51 -3.43
N THR A 104 15.56 -13.26 -4.69
CA THR A 104 16.97 -13.22 -5.14
C THR A 104 17.64 -11.91 -4.78
N ILE A 105 16.83 -10.87 -4.54
CA ILE A 105 17.23 -9.55 -4.05
C ILE A 105 16.43 -9.33 -2.77
N VAL A 106 17.11 -9.03 -1.68
CA VAL A 106 16.48 -8.70 -0.40
C VAL A 106 16.72 -7.22 -0.12
N HIS A 107 15.71 -6.57 0.43
CA HIS A 107 15.82 -5.17 0.79
C HIS A 107 16.82 -4.96 1.92
N ASN A 108 17.64 -3.91 1.78
CA ASN A 108 18.48 -3.39 2.84
C ASN A 108 17.98 -1.99 3.21
N PRO A 109 17.80 -1.71 4.51
CA PRO A 109 17.43 -0.39 5.01
C PRO A 109 18.25 0.72 4.38
N ASN A 110 17.63 1.88 4.15
CA ASN A 110 18.31 3.11 3.69
C ASN A 110 19.06 3.00 2.34
N THR A 111 18.80 1.97 1.53
CA THR A 111 19.44 1.83 0.21
C THR A 111 18.67 2.48 -0.93
N GLY A 112 17.43 2.91 -0.67
CA GLY A 112 16.53 3.51 -1.66
C GLY A 112 15.91 2.53 -2.65
N HIS A 113 16.26 1.24 -2.58
CA HIS A 113 15.76 0.19 -3.46
C HIS A 113 14.57 -0.55 -2.81
N TYR A 114 13.45 0.16 -2.62
CA TYR A 114 12.24 -0.43 -2.02
C TYR A 114 11.35 -1.16 -3.03
N ASN A 115 11.70 -1.16 -4.32
CA ASN A 115 11.01 -1.93 -5.36
C ASN A 115 11.80 -3.15 -5.84
N SER A 116 12.83 -3.57 -5.09
CA SER A 116 13.68 -4.69 -5.47
C SER A 116 13.50 -5.85 -4.50
N GLY A 117 12.96 -6.96 -4.99
CA GLY A 117 12.65 -8.15 -4.20
C GLY A 117 11.16 -8.32 -3.93
N ASP A 118 10.84 -9.17 -2.97
CA ASP A 118 9.46 -9.44 -2.57
C ASP A 118 8.97 -8.31 -1.67
N GLY A 119 7.77 -7.83 -1.94
CA GLY A 119 7.13 -6.77 -1.17
C GLY A 119 5.83 -6.35 -1.82
N ILE A 120 5.16 -5.42 -1.15
CA ILE A 120 3.90 -4.85 -1.61
C ILE A 120 4.15 -3.37 -1.87
N GLN A 121 3.69 -2.89 -3.02
CA GLN A 121 3.69 -1.48 -3.32
C GLN A 121 2.27 -1.00 -3.56
N PHE A 122 1.90 0.10 -2.92
CA PHE A 122 0.67 0.80 -3.23
C PHE A 122 0.94 2.27 -3.53
N CYS A 123 0.04 2.86 -4.30
CA CYS A 123 0.12 4.24 -4.70
C CYS A 123 -1.01 5.00 -4.01
N MET A 124 -0.72 6.15 -3.43
CA MET A 124 -1.74 6.98 -2.78
C MET A 124 -1.56 8.46 -3.14
N TYR A 125 -2.70 9.10 -3.33
CA TYR A 125 -2.81 10.56 -3.39
C TYR A 125 -3.07 11.06 -1.97
N PRO A 126 -2.15 11.82 -1.34
CA PRO A 126 -2.36 12.35 0.00
C PRO A 126 -3.41 13.48 0.01
N ASN A 127 -3.74 14.04 -1.15
CA ASN A 127 -4.79 15.04 -1.31
C ASN A 127 -5.91 14.50 -2.20
N VAL A 128 -7.15 14.57 -1.72
CA VAL A 128 -8.36 14.07 -2.42
C VAL A 128 -8.69 14.84 -3.70
N GLU A 129 -8.15 16.06 -3.83
CA GLU A 129 -8.30 16.86 -5.06
C GLU A 129 -7.29 16.46 -6.14
N ASP A 130 -6.24 15.71 -5.78
CA ASP A 130 -5.22 15.28 -6.72
C ASP A 130 -5.76 14.15 -7.59
N ILE A 131 -5.66 14.32 -8.91
CA ILE A 131 -6.07 13.33 -9.90
C ILE A 131 -5.02 13.20 -10.99
N GLY A 132 -4.80 11.96 -11.42
CA GLY A 132 -3.97 11.63 -12.57
C GLY A 132 -2.47 11.82 -12.38
N GLU A 133 -1.76 11.76 -13.50
CA GLU A 133 -0.30 11.73 -13.60
C GLU A 133 0.34 13.13 -13.51
N THR A 134 -0.05 13.93 -12.53
CA THR A 134 0.64 15.21 -12.30
C THR A 134 1.87 15.00 -11.42
N GLU A 135 3.00 15.57 -11.84
CA GLU A 135 4.23 15.54 -11.07
C GLU A 135 4.02 16.03 -9.63
N GLY A 136 4.46 15.23 -8.65
CA GLY A 136 4.41 15.57 -7.24
C GLY A 136 3.15 15.14 -6.47
N MET A 137 2.17 14.51 -7.13
CA MET A 137 0.86 14.20 -6.53
C MET A 137 0.70 12.74 -6.06
N LEU A 138 1.30 11.79 -6.78
CA LEU A 138 1.18 10.36 -6.48
C LEU A 138 2.43 9.84 -5.77
N TYR A 139 2.22 9.22 -4.60
CA TYR A 139 3.27 8.67 -3.75
C TYR A 139 3.26 7.16 -3.84
N PHE A 140 4.43 6.55 -4.05
CA PHE A 140 4.61 5.11 -4.13
C PHE A 140 5.21 4.59 -2.84
N TRP A 141 4.41 3.85 -2.07
CA TRP A 141 4.80 3.30 -0.78
C TRP A 141 5.11 1.82 -0.93
N SER A 142 6.26 1.40 -0.43
CA SER A 142 6.72 0.03 -0.47
C SER A 142 6.80 -0.54 0.94
N LEU A 143 6.19 -1.70 1.12
CA LEU A 143 6.21 -2.51 2.32
C LEU A 143 7.04 -3.75 2.00
N VAL A 144 8.16 -3.92 2.69
CA VAL A 144 9.14 -4.97 2.41
C VAL A 144 9.56 -5.66 3.70
N ILE A 145 10.13 -6.86 3.56
CA ILE A 145 10.83 -7.55 4.67
C ILE A 145 12.33 -7.47 4.38
N ASN A 146 13.08 -6.90 5.30
CA ASN A 146 14.50 -6.66 5.13
C ASN A 146 15.35 -7.94 5.36
N THR A 147 16.67 -7.82 5.20
CA THR A 147 17.62 -8.93 5.40
C THR A 147 17.68 -9.49 6.81
N ALA A 148 17.25 -8.73 7.83
CA ALA A 148 17.12 -9.18 9.21
C ALA A 148 15.79 -9.91 9.48
N GLY A 149 14.86 -9.90 8.52
CA GLY A 149 13.52 -10.46 8.68
C GLY A 149 12.53 -9.51 9.35
N GLU A 150 12.82 -8.21 9.35
CA GLU A 150 11.99 -7.17 9.94
C GLU A 150 11.20 -6.44 8.86
N ALA A 151 10.01 -5.95 9.20
CA ALA A 151 9.20 -5.13 8.30
C ALA A 151 9.84 -3.75 8.13
N GLU A 152 9.77 -3.22 6.92
CA GLU A 152 10.27 -1.90 6.60
C GLU A 152 9.34 -1.21 5.61
N VAL A 153 9.12 0.09 5.83
CA VAL A 153 8.27 0.91 4.97
C VAL A 153 9.03 2.11 4.48
N GLY A 154 9.07 2.25 3.16
CA GLY A 154 9.70 3.38 2.49
C GLY A 154 8.78 4.00 1.43
N GLU A 155 8.91 5.31 1.27
CA GLU A 155 8.42 6.00 0.07
C GLU A 155 9.45 5.76 -1.04
N HIS A 156 9.09 4.99 -2.06
CA HIS A 156 10.01 4.61 -3.14
C HIS A 156 10.30 5.78 -4.11
N PHE A 157 9.27 6.48 -4.59
CA PHE A 157 9.41 7.76 -5.29
C PHE A 157 8.07 8.52 -5.35
N VAL A 158 8.15 9.79 -5.73
CA VAL A 158 6.99 10.63 -6.05
C VAL A 158 6.91 10.79 -7.57
N TYR A 159 5.72 10.56 -8.15
CA TYR A 159 5.53 10.62 -9.61
C TYR A 159 6.10 11.92 -10.20
N GLY A 160 6.86 11.81 -11.28
CA GLY A 160 7.43 12.93 -12.03
C GLY A 160 8.62 13.68 -11.40
N ARG A 161 8.89 13.53 -10.08
CA ARG A 161 9.91 14.34 -9.39
C ARG A 161 11.37 13.93 -9.60
N GLY A 162 11.64 12.94 -10.45
CA GLY A 162 12.99 12.49 -10.77
C GLY A 162 13.77 11.98 -9.55
N GLY A 163 13.67 10.69 -9.28
CA GLY A 163 14.43 10.02 -8.23
C GLY A 163 14.04 8.55 -8.21
N SER A 164 15.01 7.65 -8.28
CA SER A 164 14.79 6.19 -8.23
C SER A 164 15.19 5.61 -6.87
N TYR A 165 15.31 6.47 -5.86
CA TYR A 165 15.80 6.12 -4.54
C TYR A 165 14.79 6.60 -3.52
N GLY A 166 14.10 5.64 -2.93
CA GLY A 166 13.20 5.91 -1.83
C GLY A 166 13.92 6.27 -0.55
N ASN A 167 13.16 6.71 0.45
CA ASN A 167 13.66 6.86 1.82
C ASN A 167 12.74 6.10 2.78
N ASP A 168 13.33 5.62 3.88
CA ASP A 168 12.55 5.16 5.02
C ASP A 168 11.63 6.26 5.50
N VAL A 169 10.42 5.88 5.88
CA VAL A 169 9.46 6.80 6.49
C VAL A 169 9.34 6.44 7.96
N GLU A 170 10.21 7.04 8.78
CA GLU A 170 10.34 6.76 10.22
C GLU A 170 9.04 6.92 11.02
N ALA A 171 8.08 7.68 10.49
CA ALA A 171 6.79 7.88 11.13
C ALA A 171 5.84 6.67 10.96
N VAL A 172 6.07 5.81 9.97
CA VAL A 172 5.29 4.58 9.76
C VAL A 172 5.79 3.51 10.72
N ILE A 173 4.84 2.86 11.39
CA ILE A 173 5.11 1.70 12.24
C ILE A 173 4.74 0.47 11.44
N ALA A 174 5.61 -0.54 11.40
CA ALA A 174 5.32 -1.79 10.72
C ALA A 174 5.92 -3.00 11.46
N ASP A 175 5.28 -4.14 11.30
CA ASP A 175 5.76 -5.44 11.76
C ASP A 175 5.35 -6.55 10.77
N CYS A 176 5.97 -7.72 10.86
CA CYS A 176 5.77 -8.82 9.92
C CYS A 176 5.95 -10.19 10.57
N THR A 177 5.30 -11.19 9.98
CA THR A 177 5.66 -12.59 10.17
C THR A 177 6.12 -13.21 8.86
N LYS A 178 6.95 -14.25 8.93
CA LYS A 178 7.43 -14.97 7.76
C LYS A 178 7.56 -16.48 8.01
N SER A 179 7.01 -17.28 7.10
CA SER A 179 7.22 -18.72 6.96
C SER A 179 7.90 -19.02 5.61
N ASP A 180 8.08 -20.31 5.30
CA ASP A 180 8.69 -20.75 4.04
C ASP A 180 7.85 -20.43 2.79
N ASP A 181 6.54 -20.27 2.95
CA ASP A 181 5.55 -20.19 1.87
C ASP A 181 4.60 -18.99 1.99
N LYS A 182 4.79 -18.15 3.02
CA LYS A 182 3.93 -17.02 3.33
C LYS A 182 4.69 -15.96 4.10
N TYR A 183 4.29 -14.72 3.93
CA TYR A 183 4.65 -13.64 4.83
C TYR A 183 3.46 -12.70 5.05
N THR A 184 3.52 -11.96 6.15
CA THR A 184 2.58 -10.88 6.45
C THR A 184 3.34 -9.57 6.61
N ILE A 185 2.71 -8.45 6.29
CA ILE A 185 3.19 -7.13 6.70
C ILE A 185 1.98 -6.37 7.22
N GLU A 186 2.10 -5.85 8.43
CA GLU A 186 1.12 -4.97 9.05
C GLU A 186 1.76 -3.60 9.27
N ALA A 187 1.07 -2.53 8.87
CA ALA A 187 1.61 -1.18 8.98
C ALA A 187 0.55 -0.14 9.34
N PHE A 188 1.00 0.89 10.05
CA PHE A 188 0.23 2.07 10.43
C PHE A 188 0.89 3.33 9.87
N PHE A 189 0.12 4.08 9.09
CA PHE A 189 0.47 5.36 8.49
C PHE A 189 -0.22 6.48 9.28
N PRO A 190 0.49 7.22 10.15
CA PRO A 190 -0.09 8.34 10.86
C PRO A 190 -0.70 9.38 9.91
N ALA A 191 -1.78 10.02 10.32
CA ALA A 191 -2.45 11.06 9.53
C ALA A 191 -1.58 12.31 9.26
N ASP A 192 -0.49 12.48 9.99
CA ASP A 192 0.46 13.60 9.88
C ASP A 192 1.72 13.29 9.04
N VAL A 193 1.76 12.13 8.35
CA VAL A 193 2.86 11.72 7.46
C VAL A 193 2.83 12.47 6.13
#